data_AF-A0A0S4J448-F1
#
_entry.id   AF-A0A0S4J448-F1
#
_cell.length_a   1.000
_cell.length_b   1.000
_cell.length_c   1.000
_cell.angle_alpha   90.00
_cell.angle_beta   90.00
_cell.angle_gamma   90.00
#
_symmetry.space_group_name_H-M   'P 1'
#
loop_
_entity.id
_entity.type
_entity.pdbx_description
1 polymer ?
#
loop_
_entity_poly.entity_id
_entity_poly.type
_entity_poly.pdbx_seq_one_letter_code
_entity_poly.pdbx_strand_id
1 'polypeptide(L)'
;MPSFSRRGTGKGGDAKAPDAASKKRISFEAYYQSVYGSRWPALKRALLLPTAKVAMWNRFTRLPQESVVEGLTELPSELLRLYTTGSTVPATPASEEDAPAATPSPPPQQELLEQPPRDDFGTPAYYLLDEASTMIVEQLQVDGFHRVLDLCAAPGGKSIAIAQFLSPQGEIHSNEPNKERAQRLKRNLHEHIPQNSCIFHVTQRDATTWHNPEAFDRVLVDAPCSSERHVMHQPGGVADWDLRVTHELAKTQGALLLRALEAVKVGGIVVYSTCSISPELLLLVVEYALERTRCHIERRKTELRLGEATKLGWIVLPDKCPGHEGSGPMYCSSFLKVASQRPLSESDSDSSSEDEDE
;
A
#
# COMPACT_ATOMS: atom_id res chain seq x y z
N MET A 1 -0.05 -38.48 73.30
CA MET A 1 1.43 -38.42 73.43
C MET A 1 2.01 -39.78 73.07
N PRO A 2 3.18 -39.87 72.39
CA PRO A 2 3.95 -38.80 71.73
C PRO A 2 3.76 -38.86 70.19
N SER A 3 3.75 -37.84 69.34
CA SER A 3 4.36 -36.50 69.25
C SER A 3 5.88 -36.47 69.42
N PHE A 4 6.63 -36.39 68.31
CA PHE A 4 7.98 -35.79 68.15
C PHE A 4 8.35 -35.96 66.66
N SER A 5 9.05 -35.10 65.92
CA SER A 5 9.44 -33.68 65.96
C SER A 5 10.27 -33.45 64.68
N ARG A 6 10.36 -32.18 64.27
CA ARG A 6 11.02 -31.58 63.09
C ARG A 6 12.55 -31.84 62.92
N ARG A 7 12.99 -31.49 61.69
CA ARG A 7 14.29 -30.97 61.18
C ARG A 7 15.18 -32.04 60.50
N GLY A 8 15.84 -31.79 59.36
CA GLY A 8 16.01 -30.56 58.59
C GLY A 8 16.78 -30.81 57.28
N THR A 9 16.68 -29.80 56.40
CA THR A 9 17.75 -29.27 55.53
C THR A 9 18.55 -30.22 54.63
N GLY A 10 18.27 -30.16 53.32
CA GLY A 10 19.17 -30.59 52.26
C GLY A 10 18.93 -29.75 51.01
N LYS A 11 19.72 -28.68 50.85
CA LYS A 11 19.80 -27.87 49.63
C LYS A 11 20.41 -28.73 48.50
N GLY A 12 19.65 -28.97 47.44
CA GLY A 12 20.15 -29.14 46.08
C GLY A 12 19.23 -28.27 45.23
N GLY A 13 19.65 -27.11 44.74
CA GLY A 13 20.75 -27.02 43.79
C GLY A 13 20.26 -27.24 42.36
N ASP A 14 18.98 -26.95 42.05
CA ASP A 14 18.52 -26.85 40.68
C ASP A 14 19.25 -25.70 40.00
N ALA A 15 20.26 -26.07 39.21
CA ALA A 15 20.97 -25.20 38.32
C ALA A 15 19.95 -24.56 37.37
N LYS A 16 19.67 -23.27 37.61
CA LYS A 16 19.02 -22.41 36.62
C LYS A 16 19.74 -22.60 35.29
N ALA A 17 19.02 -23.14 34.32
CA ALA A 17 19.41 -23.05 32.92
C ALA A 17 19.76 -21.59 32.61
N PRO A 18 20.86 -21.34 31.87
CA PRO A 18 21.34 -19.99 31.64
C PRO A 18 20.25 -19.15 31.00
N ASP A 19 19.98 -18.02 31.65
CA ASP A 19 19.10 -16.94 31.22
C ASP A 19 19.39 -16.68 29.73
N ALA A 20 18.41 -16.99 28.88
CA ALA A 20 18.51 -16.74 27.45
C ALA A 20 18.73 -15.24 27.30
N ALA A 21 19.96 -14.86 26.96
CA ALA A 21 20.39 -13.48 26.84
C ALA A 21 19.31 -12.66 26.14
N SER A 22 18.67 -11.76 26.91
CA SER A 22 17.70 -10.81 26.41
C SER A 22 18.37 -9.99 25.32
N LYS A 23 18.19 -10.42 24.06
CA LYS A 23 18.63 -9.67 22.89
C LYS A 23 17.88 -8.36 22.96
N LYS A 24 18.57 -7.31 23.40
CA LYS A 24 18.04 -5.96 23.58
C LYS A 24 17.29 -5.57 22.30
N ARG A 25 15.98 -5.35 22.43
CA ARG A 25 15.13 -4.99 21.29
C ARG A 25 15.71 -3.73 20.64
N ILE A 26 15.94 -3.75 19.34
CA ILE A 26 16.36 -2.56 18.61
C ILE A 26 15.21 -1.54 18.65
N SER A 27 15.53 -0.27 18.91
CA SER A 27 14.51 0.78 18.88
C SER A 27 14.20 1.18 17.43
N PHE A 28 13.00 1.72 17.20
CA PHE A 28 12.59 2.30 15.91
C PHE A 28 13.65 3.28 15.38
N GLU A 29 14.12 4.17 16.25
CA GLU A 29 15.13 5.17 15.90
C GLU A 29 16.46 4.53 15.50
N ALA A 30 16.99 3.60 16.30
CA ALA A 30 18.28 2.97 16.02
C ALA A 30 18.22 2.13 14.75
N TYR A 31 17.09 1.47 14.49
CA TYR A 31 16.87 0.67 13.29
C TYR A 31 16.82 1.56 12.04
N TYR A 32 15.94 2.57 11.99
CA TYR A 32 15.84 3.40 10.79
C TYR A 32 17.05 4.32 10.58
N GLN A 33 17.75 4.69 11.66
CA GLN A 33 19.04 5.37 11.58
C GLN A 33 20.14 4.49 10.95
N SER A 34 20.12 3.17 11.19
CA SER A 34 21.08 2.25 10.55
C SER A 34 20.74 1.98 9.08
N VAL A 35 19.45 1.97 8.74
CA VAL A 35 18.97 1.78 7.35
C VAL A 35 19.22 3.02 6.49
N TYR A 36 18.81 4.19 6.96
CA TYR A 36 18.83 5.43 6.15
C TYR A 36 20.03 6.34 6.43
N GLY A 37 20.85 6.04 7.44
CA GLY A 37 22.05 6.80 7.75
C GLY A 37 21.76 8.30 7.93
N SER A 38 22.57 9.15 7.30
CA SER A 38 22.44 10.60 7.39
C SER A 38 21.11 11.16 6.84
N ARG A 39 20.37 10.38 6.04
CA ARG A 39 19.06 10.79 5.50
C ARG A 39 17.93 10.67 6.53
N TRP A 40 18.08 9.79 7.52
CA TRP A 40 17.02 9.47 8.48
C TRP A 40 16.40 10.71 9.16
N PRO A 41 17.17 11.70 9.67
CA PRO A 41 16.58 12.87 10.31
C PRO A 41 15.68 13.72 9.39
N ALA A 42 16.00 13.79 8.09
CA ALA A 42 15.17 14.49 7.11
C ALA A 42 13.89 13.71 6.80
N LEU A 43 14.03 12.41 6.50
CA LEU A 43 12.92 11.50 6.24
C LEU A 43 11.93 11.44 7.41
N LYS A 44 12.44 11.30 8.64
CA LYS A 44 11.63 11.32 9.85
C LYS A 44 10.80 12.59 10.00
N ARG A 45 11.40 13.77 9.77
CA ARG A 45 10.65 15.04 9.80
C ARG A 45 9.55 15.07 8.75
N ALA A 46 9.83 14.60 7.53
CA ALA A 46 8.85 14.56 6.45
C ALA A 46 7.71 13.56 6.71
N LEU A 47 7.98 12.43 7.39
CA LEU A 47 6.95 11.47 7.83
C LEU A 47 5.98 12.05 8.87
N LEU A 48 6.41 13.06 9.63
CA LEU A 48 5.55 13.76 10.60
C LEU A 48 4.68 14.85 9.97
N LEU A 49 4.92 15.24 8.70
CA LEU A 49 4.04 16.17 8.00
C LEU A 49 2.69 15.50 7.67
N PRO A 50 1.60 16.26 7.52
CA PRO A 50 0.34 15.74 6.98
C PRO A 50 0.56 15.10 5.61
N THR A 51 -0.23 14.05 5.29
CA THR A 51 -0.18 13.43 3.97
C THR A 51 -0.74 14.38 2.91
N ALA A 52 -0.02 14.53 1.80
CA ALA A 52 -0.53 15.22 0.63
C ALA A 52 -1.67 14.39 0.02
N LYS A 53 -2.91 14.87 0.17
CA LYS A 53 -4.08 14.24 -0.44
C LYS A 53 -4.43 14.98 -1.73
N VAL A 54 -4.81 14.22 -2.73
CA VAL A 54 -5.39 14.70 -3.98
C VAL A 54 -6.84 14.25 -4.09
N ALA A 55 -7.69 15.12 -4.63
CA ALA A 55 -9.04 14.79 -5.03
C ALA A 55 -9.01 14.12 -6.40
N MET A 56 -9.21 12.81 -6.42
CA MET A 56 -9.40 12.05 -7.65
C MET A 56 -10.85 12.17 -8.09
N TRP A 57 -11.07 12.80 -9.25
CA TRP A 57 -12.39 12.97 -9.83
C TRP A 57 -13.10 11.62 -10.00
N ASN A 58 -14.34 11.56 -9.56
CA ASN A 58 -15.20 10.41 -9.76
C ASN A 58 -15.97 10.58 -11.07
N ARG A 59 -15.55 9.89 -12.14
CA ARG A 59 -16.20 9.98 -13.47
C ARG A 59 -17.67 9.57 -13.48
N PHE A 60 -18.14 8.92 -12.41
CA PHE A 60 -19.52 8.44 -12.30
C PHE A 60 -20.50 9.46 -11.72
N THR A 61 -20.00 10.56 -11.15
CA THR A 61 -20.86 11.64 -10.66
C THR A 61 -21.57 12.36 -11.81
N ARG A 62 -22.79 12.85 -11.56
CA ARG A 62 -23.53 13.70 -12.51
C ARG A 62 -23.33 15.20 -12.28
N LEU A 63 -22.53 15.58 -11.29
CA LEU A 63 -22.23 16.99 -11.02
C LEU A 63 -21.39 17.59 -12.16
N PRO A 64 -21.63 18.86 -12.53
CA PRO A 64 -20.78 19.57 -13.49
C PRO A 64 -19.38 19.75 -12.88
N GLN A 65 -18.37 19.23 -13.57
CA GLN A 65 -17.01 19.18 -13.04
C GLN A 65 -16.45 20.57 -12.76
N GLU A 66 -16.70 21.51 -13.66
CA GLU A 66 -16.21 22.89 -13.60
C GLU A 66 -16.65 23.59 -12.32
N SER A 67 -17.87 23.33 -11.85
CA SER A 67 -18.41 23.91 -10.62
C SER A 67 -17.84 23.27 -9.36
N VAL A 68 -17.50 21.98 -9.41
CA VAL A 68 -16.97 21.26 -8.23
C VAL A 68 -15.49 21.56 -8.02
N VAL A 69 -14.72 21.69 -9.11
CA VAL A 69 -13.27 21.90 -9.03
C VAL A 69 -12.87 23.38 -9.08
N GLU A 70 -13.85 24.29 -9.00
CA GLU A 70 -13.58 25.72 -8.91
C GLU A 70 -12.68 26.02 -7.69
N GLY A 71 -11.56 26.71 -7.92
CA GLY A 71 -10.55 26.99 -6.90
C GLY A 71 -9.58 25.85 -6.60
N LEU A 72 -9.74 24.68 -7.25
CA LEU A 72 -8.74 23.61 -7.21
C LEU A 72 -7.75 23.76 -8.38
N THR A 73 -6.53 23.29 -8.13
CA THR A 73 -5.47 23.20 -9.13
C THR A 73 -5.46 21.79 -9.70
N GLU A 74 -5.63 21.67 -11.02
CA GLU A 74 -5.47 20.40 -11.73
C GLU A 74 -4.00 19.99 -11.73
N LEU A 75 -3.73 18.74 -11.38
CA LEU A 75 -2.38 18.17 -11.42
C LEU A 75 -2.15 17.46 -12.76
N PRO A 76 -0.91 17.48 -13.29
CA PRO A 76 -0.55 16.67 -14.45
C PRO A 76 -0.62 15.19 -14.08
N SER A 77 -1.75 14.54 -14.30
CA SER A 77 -1.87 13.09 -14.27
C SER A 77 -2.09 12.56 -15.67
N GLU A 78 -1.41 11.46 -15.97
CA GLU A 78 -1.41 10.85 -17.30
C GLU A 78 -2.71 10.08 -17.58
N LEU A 79 -3.51 9.76 -16.55
CA LEU A 79 -4.65 8.85 -16.67
C LEU A 79 -5.85 9.18 -15.78
N LEU A 80 -5.67 9.71 -14.56
CA LEU A 80 -6.76 10.10 -13.65
C LEU A 80 -6.88 11.62 -13.60
N ARG A 81 -8.08 12.18 -13.54
CA ARG A 81 -8.22 13.62 -13.25
C ARG A 81 -8.00 13.87 -11.76
N LEU A 82 -6.90 14.51 -11.41
CA LEU A 82 -6.50 14.78 -10.03
C LEU A 82 -6.47 16.29 -9.76
N TYR A 83 -6.94 16.65 -8.57
CA TYR A 83 -7.02 18.03 -8.12
C TYR A 83 -6.40 18.19 -6.75
N THR A 84 -5.78 19.34 -6.50
CA THR A 84 -5.28 19.74 -5.18
C THR A 84 -5.76 21.15 -4.85
N THR A 85 -5.80 21.53 -3.57
CA THR A 85 -5.93 22.94 -3.20
C THR A 85 -4.65 23.67 -3.59
N GLY A 86 -4.77 24.82 -4.24
CA GLY A 86 -3.61 25.64 -4.57
C GLY A 86 -2.80 25.97 -3.32
N SER A 87 -1.60 25.42 -3.22
CA SER A 87 -0.58 25.85 -2.26
C SER A 87 0.63 26.34 -3.04
N THR A 88 0.55 27.58 -3.49
CA THR A 88 1.75 28.39 -3.69
C THR A 88 1.55 29.67 -2.90
N VAL A 89 2.04 29.71 -1.67
CA VAL A 89 2.53 30.97 -1.12
C VAL A 89 3.92 31.12 -1.72
N PRO A 90 4.18 32.04 -2.68
CA PRO A 90 5.55 32.51 -2.84
C PRO A 90 5.90 33.19 -1.52
N ALA A 91 7.07 32.88 -0.96
CA ALA A 91 7.61 33.65 0.15
C ALA A 91 7.88 35.09 -0.33
N THR A 92 6.90 35.97 -0.17
CA THR A 92 7.09 37.42 -0.32
C THR A 92 7.48 37.97 1.05
N PRO A 93 8.57 38.76 1.16
CA PRO A 93 8.97 39.34 2.43
C PRO A 93 7.91 40.34 2.89
N ALA A 94 7.67 40.35 4.19
CA ALA A 94 6.73 41.24 4.84
C ALA A 94 7.04 42.72 4.54
N SER A 95 5.99 43.48 4.23
CA SER A 95 5.92 44.91 4.50
C SER A 95 4.57 45.21 5.12
N GLU A 96 4.61 45.90 6.25
CA GLU A 96 3.48 46.37 7.06
C GLU A 96 2.59 47.36 6.27
N GLU A 97 1.27 47.33 6.50
CA GLU A 97 0.45 48.51 6.88
C GLU A 97 -1.06 48.15 7.00
N ASP A 98 -1.74 48.91 7.88
CA ASP A 98 -3.10 48.80 8.43
C ASP A 98 -4.28 48.70 7.43
N ALA A 99 -5.30 47.88 7.77
CA ALA A 99 -6.73 48.14 7.43
C ALA A 99 -7.72 47.24 8.24
N PRO A 100 -8.97 47.69 8.52
CA PRO A 100 -9.83 47.14 9.57
C PRO A 100 -10.77 45.99 9.16
N ALA A 101 -11.13 45.19 10.18
CA ALA A 101 -12.19 44.17 10.30
C ALA A 101 -12.97 43.76 9.04
N ALA A 102 -12.54 42.65 8.43
CA ALA A 102 -13.34 41.90 7.46
C ALA A 102 -14.16 40.78 8.15
N THR A 103 -15.39 40.63 7.69
CA THR A 103 -16.41 39.59 7.92
C THR A 103 -15.87 38.15 8.07
N PRO A 104 -16.61 37.24 8.74
CA PRO A 104 -16.12 35.89 9.05
C PRO A 104 -15.68 35.18 7.78
N SER A 105 -14.41 34.77 7.78
CA SER A 105 -13.81 34.00 6.71
C SER A 105 -14.65 32.74 6.45
N PRO A 106 -14.81 32.30 5.19
CA PRO A 106 -15.36 30.97 4.92
C PRO A 106 -14.55 29.91 5.68
N PRO A 107 -15.14 28.76 6.05
CA PRO A 107 -14.39 27.67 6.68
C PRO A 107 -13.16 27.35 5.82
N PRO A 108 -12.02 27.00 6.44
CA PRO A 108 -10.77 26.76 5.72
C PRO A 108 -11.02 25.72 4.61
N GLN A 109 -10.52 26.01 3.40
CA GLN A 109 -10.77 25.24 2.17
C GLN A 109 -10.44 23.73 2.28
N GLN A 110 -9.65 23.33 3.29
CA GLN A 110 -9.40 21.93 3.65
C GLN A 110 -10.65 21.19 4.17
N GLU A 111 -11.56 21.83 4.93
CA GLU A 111 -12.78 21.18 5.42
C GLU A 111 -13.76 20.83 4.29
N LEU A 112 -13.75 21.61 3.20
CA LEU A 112 -14.57 21.36 2.00
C LEU A 112 -14.06 20.16 1.17
N LEU A 113 -12.75 19.92 1.13
CA LEU A 113 -12.19 18.73 0.46
C LEU A 113 -12.57 17.44 1.19
N GLU A 114 -12.67 17.44 2.51
CA GLU A 114 -12.94 16.20 3.26
C GLU A 114 -14.35 15.64 3.05
N GLN A 115 -15.29 16.48 2.61
CA GLN A 115 -16.66 16.08 2.32
C GLN A 115 -17.03 16.43 0.87
N PRO A 116 -16.72 15.56 -0.10
CA PRO A 116 -17.03 15.82 -1.50
C PRO A 116 -18.54 16.07 -1.69
N PRO A 117 -18.93 17.07 -2.51
CA PRO A 117 -20.32 17.24 -2.90
C PRO A 117 -20.82 15.96 -3.58
N ARG A 118 -22.10 15.67 -3.41
CA ARG A 118 -22.76 14.48 -3.96
C ARG A 118 -23.81 14.90 -4.97
N ASP A 119 -23.97 14.09 -6.02
CA ASP A 119 -25.07 14.27 -6.96
C ASP A 119 -26.42 13.81 -6.37
N ASP A 120 -27.49 13.94 -7.15
CA ASP A 120 -28.85 13.54 -6.76
C ASP A 120 -29.00 12.04 -6.41
N PHE A 121 -28.03 11.21 -6.80
CA PHE A 121 -27.98 9.77 -6.49
C PHE A 121 -27.07 9.46 -5.28
N GLY A 122 -26.51 10.50 -4.65
CA GLY A 122 -25.60 10.36 -3.53
C GLY A 122 -24.17 10.01 -3.96
N THR A 123 -23.83 10.04 -5.25
CA THR A 123 -22.48 9.73 -5.74
C THR A 123 -21.56 10.93 -5.48
N PRO A 124 -20.49 10.78 -4.68
CA PRO A 124 -19.56 11.85 -4.39
C PRO A 124 -18.73 12.22 -5.62
N ALA A 125 -18.44 13.50 -5.77
CA ALA A 125 -17.75 14.05 -6.93
C ALA A 125 -16.28 13.64 -7.06
N TYR A 126 -15.62 13.32 -5.95
CA TYR A 126 -14.24 12.86 -5.94
C TYR A 126 -13.97 11.98 -4.72
N TYR A 127 -12.86 11.24 -4.75
CA TYR A 127 -12.32 10.49 -3.62
C TYR A 127 -10.93 11.04 -3.26
N LEU A 128 -10.67 11.25 -1.97
CA LEU A 128 -9.36 11.70 -1.51
C LEU A 128 -8.37 10.53 -1.37
N LEU A 129 -7.26 10.59 -2.10
CA LEU A 129 -6.16 9.62 -2.03
C LEU A 129 -4.84 10.32 -1.77
N ASP A 130 -3.86 9.59 -1.25
CA ASP A 130 -2.45 9.99 -1.40
C ASP A 130 -2.12 10.01 -2.90
N GLU A 131 -1.46 11.08 -3.37
CA GLU A 131 -0.98 11.19 -4.75
C GLU A 131 -0.13 9.97 -5.14
N ALA A 132 0.67 9.44 -4.22
CA ALA A 132 1.46 8.25 -4.48
C ALA A 132 0.59 7.02 -4.80
N SER A 133 -0.59 6.90 -4.18
CA SER A 133 -1.52 5.79 -4.44
C SER A 133 -2.14 5.83 -5.84
N THR A 134 -2.32 7.02 -6.43
CA THR A 134 -2.89 7.14 -7.77
C THR A 134 -1.90 6.65 -8.81
N MET A 135 -0.61 6.98 -8.65
CA MET A 135 0.48 6.50 -9.51
C MET A 135 0.60 4.97 -9.49
N ILE A 136 0.33 4.29 -8.36
CA ILE A 136 0.29 2.82 -8.28
C ILE A 136 -0.78 2.24 -9.21
N VAL A 137 -1.96 2.85 -9.23
CA VAL A 137 -3.08 2.39 -10.06
C VAL A 137 -2.75 2.57 -11.54
N GLU A 138 -2.09 3.68 -11.91
CA GLU A 138 -1.65 3.94 -13.28
C GLU A 138 -0.70 2.83 -13.80
N GLN A 139 0.17 2.27 -12.93
CA GLN A 139 1.10 1.18 -13.32
C GLN A 139 0.39 -0.12 -13.71
N LEU A 140 -0.87 -0.31 -13.31
CA LEU A 140 -1.66 -1.48 -13.72
C LEU A 140 -2.04 -1.40 -15.20
N GLN A 141 -2.10 -0.21 -15.81
CA GLN A 141 -2.54 -0.03 -17.20
C GLN A 141 -3.86 -0.78 -17.48
N VAL A 142 -4.88 -0.40 -16.71
CA VAL A 142 -6.21 -1.00 -16.76
C VAL A 142 -6.91 -0.54 -18.03
N ASP A 143 -7.58 -1.48 -18.69
CA ASP A 143 -8.44 -1.28 -19.86
C ASP A 143 -9.89 -1.57 -19.45
N GLY A 144 -10.85 -1.00 -20.19
CA GLY A 144 -12.27 -1.08 -19.90
C GLY A 144 -12.82 -2.50 -19.74
N PHE A 145 -12.23 -3.51 -20.39
CA PHE A 145 -12.71 -4.91 -20.35
C PHE A 145 -11.90 -5.82 -19.43
N HIS A 146 -10.90 -5.29 -18.72
CA HIS A 146 -10.09 -6.12 -17.84
C HIS A 146 -10.88 -6.64 -16.64
N ARG A 147 -10.49 -7.84 -16.22
CA ARG A 147 -10.80 -8.41 -14.92
C ARG A 147 -9.64 -8.15 -13.97
N VAL A 148 -9.85 -7.26 -13.01
CA VAL A 148 -8.82 -6.77 -12.09
C VAL A 148 -9.04 -7.36 -10.70
N LEU A 149 -7.96 -7.79 -10.05
CA LEU A 149 -7.96 -8.24 -8.65
C LEU A 149 -7.19 -7.24 -7.79
N ASP A 150 -7.80 -6.76 -6.72
CA ASP A 150 -7.16 -6.05 -5.61
C ASP A 150 -7.15 -6.97 -4.39
N LEU A 151 -5.99 -7.57 -4.09
CA LEU A 151 -5.86 -8.61 -3.07
C LEU A 151 -6.03 -8.11 -1.63
N CYS A 152 -5.81 -6.81 -1.40
CA CYS A 152 -5.75 -6.17 -0.08
C CYS A 152 -6.43 -4.80 -0.13
N ALA A 153 -7.73 -4.82 -0.43
CA ALA A 153 -8.42 -3.67 -0.98
C ALA A 153 -8.85 -2.61 0.05
N ALA A 154 -9.02 -2.94 1.34
CA ALA A 154 -9.64 -1.99 2.26
C ALA A 154 -8.70 -0.82 2.64
N PRO A 155 -9.21 0.43 2.65
CA PRO A 155 -10.64 0.79 2.67
C PRO A 155 -11.31 0.96 1.30
N GLY A 156 -10.62 0.73 0.18
CA GLY A 156 -11.21 0.70 -1.16
C GLY A 156 -10.78 1.82 -2.09
N GLY A 157 -9.94 2.75 -1.65
CA GLY A 157 -9.57 3.92 -2.46
C GLY A 157 -8.89 3.55 -3.78
N LYS A 158 -7.94 2.61 -3.77
CA LYS A 158 -7.29 2.11 -5.00
C LYS A 158 -8.26 1.30 -5.86
N SER A 159 -9.17 0.54 -5.26
CA SER A 159 -10.22 -0.19 -5.99
C SER A 159 -11.21 0.77 -6.69
N ILE A 160 -11.59 1.87 -6.03
CA ILE A 160 -12.42 2.94 -6.62
C ILE A 160 -11.66 3.62 -7.77
N ALA A 161 -10.35 3.87 -7.60
CA ALA A 161 -9.50 4.42 -8.65
C ALA A 161 -9.37 3.49 -9.87
N ILE A 162 -9.18 2.18 -9.65
CA ILE A 162 -9.20 1.17 -10.72
C ILE A 162 -10.55 1.18 -11.46
N ALA A 163 -11.66 1.26 -10.72
CA ALA A 163 -12.99 1.30 -11.32
C ALA A 163 -13.19 2.49 -12.27
N GLN A 164 -12.47 3.60 -12.09
CA GLN A 164 -12.52 4.75 -13.00
C GLN A 164 -12.05 4.42 -14.43
N PHE A 165 -11.35 3.30 -14.64
CA PHE A 165 -10.92 2.85 -15.97
C PHE A 165 -11.85 1.82 -16.61
N LEU A 166 -12.63 1.11 -15.79
CA LEU A 166 -13.44 0.00 -16.24
C LEU A 166 -14.69 0.46 -17.01
N SER A 167 -15.11 -0.37 -17.94
CA SER A 167 -16.41 -0.28 -18.61
C SER A 167 -17.47 -1.05 -17.82
N PRO A 168 -18.76 -0.95 -18.19
CA PRO A 168 -19.82 -1.78 -17.60
C PRO A 168 -19.56 -3.28 -17.69
N GLN A 169 -18.75 -3.74 -18.64
CA GLN A 169 -18.35 -5.14 -18.82
C GLN A 169 -17.04 -5.50 -18.10
N GLY A 170 -16.29 -4.51 -17.61
CA GLY A 170 -15.10 -4.71 -16.81
C GLY A 170 -15.42 -5.17 -15.40
N GLU A 171 -14.48 -5.89 -14.79
CA GLU A 171 -14.65 -6.49 -13.47
C GLU A 171 -13.56 -6.04 -12.49
N ILE A 172 -13.94 -5.70 -11.26
CA ILE A 172 -13.01 -5.56 -10.14
C ILE A 172 -13.37 -6.47 -8.97
N HIS A 173 -12.40 -7.27 -8.54
CA HIS A 173 -12.49 -8.17 -7.39
C HIS A 173 -11.68 -7.56 -6.25
N SER A 174 -12.35 -7.13 -5.19
CA SER A 174 -11.73 -6.45 -4.04
C SER A 174 -11.78 -7.35 -2.82
N ASN A 175 -10.63 -7.78 -2.31
CA ASN A 175 -10.53 -8.70 -1.19
C ASN A 175 -10.07 -8.00 0.10
N GLU A 176 -10.76 -8.27 1.22
CA GLU A 176 -10.34 -7.86 2.56
C GLU A 176 -10.76 -8.94 3.58
N PRO A 177 -9.83 -9.64 4.23
CA PRO A 177 -10.18 -10.71 5.17
C PRO A 177 -10.79 -10.20 6.48
N ASN A 178 -10.45 -8.99 6.94
CA ASN A 178 -11.03 -8.45 8.17
C ASN A 178 -12.48 -7.98 7.93
N LYS A 179 -13.42 -8.56 8.68
CA LYS A 179 -14.86 -8.29 8.51
C LYS A 179 -15.25 -6.81 8.58
N GLU A 180 -14.72 -6.06 9.55
CA GLU A 180 -15.05 -4.63 9.75
C GLU A 180 -14.47 -3.77 8.63
N ARG A 181 -13.21 -4.03 8.25
CA ARG A 181 -12.58 -3.37 7.11
C ARG A 181 -13.28 -3.71 5.80
N ALA A 182 -13.75 -4.94 5.63
CA ALA A 182 -14.49 -5.38 4.45
C ALA A 182 -15.88 -4.72 4.37
N GLN A 183 -16.55 -4.49 5.50
CA GLN A 183 -17.78 -3.70 5.54
C GLN A 183 -17.54 -2.25 5.10
N ARG A 184 -16.45 -1.64 5.58
CA ARG A 184 -16.04 -0.29 5.15
C ARG A 184 -15.70 -0.24 3.66
N LEU A 185 -14.96 -1.23 3.15
CA LEU A 185 -14.65 -1.40 1.73
C LEU A 185 -15.93 -1.48 0.90
N LYS A 186 -16.86 -2.38 1.27
CA LYS A 186 -18.13 -2.55 0.58
C LYS A 186 -18.94 -1.25 0.56
N ARG A 187 -19.05 -0.55 1.71
CA ARG A 187 -19.73 0.74 1.78
C ARG A 187 -19.09 1.76 0.84
N ASN A 188 -17.77 1.92 0.90
CA ASN A 188 -17.06 2.87 0.06
C ASN A 188 -17.26 2.57 -1.44
N LEU A 189 -17.18 1.30 -1.86
CA LEU A 189 -17.43 0.91 -3.25
C LEU A 189 -18.85 1.26 -3.69
N HIS A 190 -19.88 0.92 -2.89
CA HIS A 190 -21.27 1.23 -3.22
C HIS A 190 -21.57 2.73 -3.26
N GLU A 191 -20.90 3.54 -2.42
CA GLU A 191 -21.08 4.98 -2.42
C GLU A 191 -20.46 5.66 -3.64
N HIS A 192 -19.35 5.13 -4.17
CA HIS A 192 -18.57 5.79 -5.22
C HIS A 192 -18.79 5.20 -6.61
N ILE A 193 -19.27 3.95 -6.71
CA ILE A 193 -19.45 3.23 -7.96
C ILE A 193 -20.95 2.93 -8.14
N PRO A 194 -21.67 3.70 -8.96
CA PRO A 194 -23.06 3.44 -9.26
C PRO A 194 -23.27 2.08 -9.91
N GLN A 195 -24.45 1.49 -9.69
CA GLN A 195 -24.86 0.24 -10.34
C GLN A 195 -24.76 0.39 -11.87
N ASN A 196 -24.26 -0.65 -12.54
CA ASN A 196 -24.00 -0.71 -13.99
C ASN A 196 -22.79 0.09 -14.52
N SER A 197 -21.98 0.71 -13.66
CA SER A 197 -20.76 1.40 -14.11
C SER A 197 -19.63 0.43 -14.43
N CYS A 198 -19.46 -0.59 -13.59
CA CYS A 198 -18.63 -1.77 -13.79
C CYS A 198 -19.16 -2.89 -12.88
N ILE A 199 -18.69 -4.11 -13.08
CA ILE A 199 -19.00 -5.23 -12.18
C ILE A 199 -17.98 -5.20 -11.05
N PHE A 200 -18.42 -5.17 -9.79
CA PHE A 200 -17.51 -5.30 -8.65
C PHE A 200 -17.93 -6.40 -7.69
N HIS A 201 -16.94 -7.11 -7.15
CA HIS A 201 -17.09 -8.18 -6.17
C HIS A 201 -16.28 -7.85 -4.92
N VAL A 202 -16.85 -8.12 -3.75
CA VAL A 202 -16.13 -8.00 -2.48
C VAL A 202 -16.02 -9.37 -1.83
N THR A 203 -14.80 -9.81 -1.53
CA THR A 203 -14.54 -11.10 -0.87
C THR A 203 -13.83 -10.91 0.47
N GLN A 204 -14.02 -11.87 1.38
CA GLN A 204 -13.38 -11.89 2.71
C GLN A 204 -12.54 -13.15 2.87
N ARG A 205 -11.60 -13.36 1.94
CA ARG A 205 -10.73 -14.54 1.93
C ARG A 205 -9.34 -14.19 2.45
N ASP A 206 -8.69 -15.16 3.08
CA ASP A 206 -7.24 -15.08 3.29
C ASP A 206 -6.53 -15.11 1.93
N ALA A 207 -6.01 -13.95 1.54
CA ALA A 207 -5.34 -13.78 0.27
C ALA A 207 -4.02 -14.56 0.16
N THR A 208 -3.41 -14.99 1.27
CA THR A 208 -2.18 -15.82 1.23
C THR A 208 -2.45 -17.23 0.69
N THR A 209 -3.71 -17.66 0.72
CA THR A 209 -4.19 -18.94 0.17
C THR A 209 -5.00 -18.77 -1.10
N TRP A 210 -4.95 -17.59 -1.72
CA TRP A 210 -5.72 -17.29 -2.93
C TRP A 210 -5.35 -18.24 -4.07
N HIS A 211 -6.34 -18.98 -4.59
CA HIS A 211 -6.12 -19.96 -5.65
C HIS A 211 -7.16 -19.82 -6.75
N ASN A 212 -6.83 -18.97 -7.73
CA ASN A 212 -7.59 -18.75 -8.95
C ASN A 212 -6.56 -18.46 -10.06
N PRO A 213 -5.76 -19.46 -10.46
CA PRO A 213 -4.66 -19.24 -11.40
C PRO A 213 -5.18 -18.68 -12.73
N GLU A 214 -4.47 -17.72 -13.28
CA GLU A 214 -4.75 -17.13 -14.61
C GLU A 214 -6.18 -16.63 -14.79
N ALA A 215 -6.78 -16.10 -13.73
CA ALA A 215 -8.16 -15.65 -13.73
C ALA A 215 -8.30 -14.13 -13.97
N PHE A 216 -7.20 -13.37 -13.86
CA PHE A 216 -7.21 -11.90 -13.85
C PHE A 216 -6.24 -11.32 -14.88
N ASP A 217 -6.66 -10.28 -15.57
CA ASP A 217 -5.81 -9.54 -16.53
C ASP A 217 -4.83 -8.63 -15.80
N ARG A 218 -5.23 -8.13 -14.62
CA ARG A 218 -4.44 -7.24 -13.76
C ARG A 218 -4.59 -7.64 -12.31
N VAL A 219 -3.49 -7.61 -11.55
CA VAL A 219 -3.53 -7.88 -10.10
C VAL A 219 -2.76 -6.80 -9.35
N LEU A 220 -3.41 -6.18 -8.38
CA LEU A 220 -2.82 -5.27 -7.41
C LEU A 220 -2.60 -6.00 -6.08
N VAL A 221 -1.39 -5.86 -5.56
CA VAL A 221 -1.02 -6.24 -4.19
C VAL A 221 -0.64 -4.97 -3.43
N ASP A 222 -1.64 -4.25 -2.91
CA ASP A 222 -1.39 -3.15 -1.97
C ASP A 222 -1.21 -3.73 -0.57
N ALA A 223 0.01 -4.20 -0.31
CA ALA A 223 0.29 -5.10 0.78
C ALA A 223 0.08 -4.46 2.16
N PRO A 224 -0.50 -5.19 3.14
CA PRO A 224 -0.61 -4.71 4.52
C PRO A 224 0.78 -4.41 5.08
N CYS A 225 1.00 -3.18 5.52
CA CYS A 225 2.31 -2.66 5.86
C CYS A 225 2.39 -2.26 7.35
N SER A 226 3.60 -2.17 7.89
CA SER A 226 3.86 -1.65 9.25
C SER A 226 3.48 -0.17 9.41
N SER A 227 3.24 0.54 8.29
CA SER A 227 2.70 1.89 8.22
C SER A 227 3.50 2.87 9.08
N GLU A 228 4.81 3.01 8.85
CA GLU A 228 5.70 3.82 9.70
C GLU A 228 5.18 5.23 9.96
N ARG A 229 4.61 5.90 8.94
CA ARG A 229 3.93 7.18 9.10
C ARG A 229 2.84 7.09 10.18
N HIS A 230 1.94 6.12 10.07
CA HIS A 230 0.87 5.92 11.05
C HIS A 230 1.41 5.64 12.45
N VAL A 231 2.42 4.76 12.57
CA VAL A 231 3.09 4.44 13.84
C VAL A 231 3.66 5.70 14.51
N MET A 232 4.21 6.63 13.73
CA MET A 232 4.77 7.88 14.25
C MET A 232 3.70 8.91 14.67
N HIS A 233 2.50 8.85 14.09
CA HIS A 233 1.37 9.73 14.44
C HIS A 233 0.52 9.17 15.60
N GLN A 234 0.62 7.87 15.88
CA GLN A 234 -0.11 7.24 16.98
C GLN A 234 0.57 7.50 18.33
N PRO A 235 -0.19 7.89 19.38
CA PRO A 235 0.32 7.94 20.74
C PRO A 235 0.90 6.57 21.16
N GLY A 236 2.19 6.53 21.51
CA GLY A 236 2.87 5.29 21.92
C GLY A 236 3.32 4.38 20.78
N GLY A 237 2.95 4.63 19.52
CA GLY A 237 3.23 3.71 18.40
C GLY A 237 4.71 3.41 18.21
N VAL A 238 5.58 4.42 18.31
CA VAL A 238 7.05 4.25 18.22
C VAL A 238 7.60 3.39 19.37
N ALA A 239 6.99 3.45 20.56
CA ALA A 239 7.39 2.64 21.70
C ALA A 239 6.91 1.19 21.55
N ASP A 240 5.77 0.96 20.90
CA ASP A 240 5.21 -0.37 20.67
C ASP A 240 5.78 -1.07 19.43
N TRP A 241 6.46 -0.33 18.56
CA TRP A 241 7.10 -0.87 17.36
C TRP A 241 8.08 -2.01 17.66
N ASP A 242 7.99 -3.08 16.86
CA ASP A 242 8.86 -4.25 16.94
C ASP A 242 9.20 -4.76 15.53
N LEU A 243 10.49 -4.84 15.23
CA LEU A 243 11.02 -5.38 13.98
C LEU A 243 10.54 -6.81 13.68
N ARG A 244 10.20 -7.61 14.70
CA ARG A 244 9.63 -8.95 14.52
C ARG A 244 8.30 -8.91 13.79
N VAL A 245 7.46 -7.91 14.07
CA VAL A 245 6.18 -7.73 13.38
C VAL A 245 6.42 -7.43 11.90
N THR A 246 7.41 -6.59 11.60
CA THR A 246 7.84 -6.31 10.21
C THR A 246 8.29 -7.58 9.50
N HIS A 247 9.05 -8.48 10.15
CA HIS A 247 9.44 -9.76 9.53
C HIS A 247 8.25 -10.69 9.27
N GLU A 248 7.25 -10.76 10.17
CA GLU A 248 6.04 -11.56 9.91
C GLU A 248 5.17 -10.97 8.79
N LEU A 249 5.11 -9.63 8.71
CA LEU A 249 4.51 -8.95 7.57
C LEU A 249 5.25 -9.29 6.27
N ALA A 250 6.59 -9.28 6.26
CA ALA A 250 7.37 -9.62 5.07
C ALA A 250 7.03 -11.02 4.52
N LYS A 251 6.90 -12.03 5.40
CA LYS A 251 6.46 -13.39 5.01
C LYS A 251 5.07 -13.38 4.37
N THR A 252 4.14 -12.66 5.00
CA THR A 252 2.76 -12.52 4.52
C THR A 252 2.74 -11.86 3.14
N GLN A 253 3.45 -10.75 2.96
CA GLN A 253 3.54 -10.03 1.70
C GLN A 253 4.19 -10.87 0.59
N GLY A 254 5.24 -11.64 0.91
CA GLY A 254 5.83 -12.60 -0.02
C GLY A 254 4.83 -13.65 -0.50
N ALA A 255 4.03 -14.21 0.42
CA ALA A 255 2.97 -15.16 0.07
C ALA A 255 1.88 -14.50 -0.81
N LEU A 256 1.46 -13.28 -0.49
CA LEU A 256 0.50 -12.51 -1.29
C LEU A 256 1.02 -12.26 -2.72
N LEU A 257 2.28 -11.84 -2.86
CA LEU A 257 2.87 -11.58 -4.17
C LEU A 257 3.00 -12.88 -4.98
N LEU A 258 3.38 -14.00 -4.37
CA LEU A 258 3.39 -15.30 -5.05
C LEU A 258 1.99 -15.67 -5.58
N ARG A 259 0.93 -15.52 -4.77
CA ARG A 259 -0.45 -15.78 -5.21
C ARG A 259 -0.89 -14.83 -6.33
N ALA A 260 -0.47 -13.57 -6.29
CA ALA A 260 -0.76 -12.60 -7.34
C ALA A 260 -0.15 -12.98 -8.68
N LEU A 261 1.11 -13.42 -8.68
CA LEU A 261 1.83 -13.88 -9.88
C LEU A 261 1.22 -15.16 -10.46
N GLU A 262 0.61 -16.01 -9.64
CA GLU A 262 -0.15 -17.18 -10.12
C GLU A 262 -1.53 -16.79 -10.68
N ALA A 263 -2.24 -15.88 -9.99
CA ALA A 263 -3.60 -15.47 -10.32
C ALA A 263 -3.71 -14.64 -11.61
N VAL A 264 -2.64 -13.94 -11.99
CA VAL A 264 -2.60 -13.18 -13.24
C VAL A 264 -2.47 -14.11 -14.45
N LYS A 265 -3.17 -13.76 -15.53
CA LYS A 265 -3.04 -14.42 -16.85
C LYS A 265 -1.66 -14.20 -17.45
N VAL A 266 -1.25 -15.08 -18.36
CA VAL A 266 -0.13 -14.79 -19.27
C VAL A 266 -0.46 -13.53 -20.08
N GLY A 267 0.53 -12.64 -20.20
CA GLY A 267 0.37 -11.29 -20.76
C GLY A 267 -0.23 -10.27 -19.78
N GLY A 268 -0.66 -10.69 -18.59
CA GLY A 268 -1.21 -9.79 -17.58
C GLY A 268 -0.15 -9.14 -16.69
N ILE A 269 -0.55 -8.07 -16.01
CA ILE A 269 0.33 -7.23 -15.18
C ILE A 269 0.01 -7.41 -13.69
N VAL A 270 1.06 -7.57 -12.89
CA VAL A 270 0.98 -7.49 -11.42
C VAL A 270 1.69 -6.24 -10.95
N VAL A 271 1.05 -5.47 -10.08
CA VAL A 271 1.68 -4.36 -9.37
C VAL A 271 1.68 -4.69 -7.89
N TYR A 272 2.86 -4.71 -7.30
CA TYR A 272 3.06 -4.79 -5.86
C TYR A 272 3.37 -3.40 -5.32
N SER A 273 2.65 -2.98 -4.28
CA SER A 273 2.91 -1.74 -3.56
C SER A 273 2.89 -1.94 -2.05
N THR A 274 3.61 -1.06 -1.35
CA THR A 274 3.51 -0.98 0.10
C THR A 274 3.78 0.44 0.58
N CYS A 275 3.09 0.83 1.65
CA CYS A 275 3.24 2.11 2.34
C CYS A 275 4.38 2.13 3.37
N SER A 276 5.35 1.22 3.26
CA SER A 276 6.44 1.10 4.22
C SER A 276 7.72 1.76 3.72
N ILE A 277 8.62 2.05 4.67
CA ILE A 277 10.02 2.41 4.42
C ILE A 277 10.99 1.32 4.88
N SER A 278 10.51 0.16 5.36
CA SER A 278 11.37 -0.92 5.84
C SER A 278 11.89 -1.77 4.67
N PRO A 279 13.21 -1.96 4.51
CA PRO A 279 13.79 -2.78 3.45
C PRO A 279 13.21 -4.21 3.37
N GLU A 280 12.81 -4.78 4.51
CA GLU A 280 12.16 -6.08 4.64
C GLU A 280 10.82 -6.16 3.91
N LEU A 281 10.10 -5.04 3.80
CA LEU A 281 8.83 -4.94 3.09
C LEU A 281 8.99 -4.34 1.68
N LEU A 282 10.21 -4.00 1.25
CA LEU A 282 10.46 -3.39 -0.05
C LEU A 282 11.08 -4.42 -1.00
N LEU A 283 12.41 -4.40 -1.11
CA LEU A 283 13.15 -5.20 -2.07
C LEU A 283 13.15 -6.67 -1.69
N LEU A 284 13.22 -6.99 -0.39
CA LEU A 284 13.35 -8.38 0.08
C LEU A 284 12.09 -9.21 -0.21
N VAL A 285 10.89 -8.63 -0.15
CA VAL A 285 9.64 -9.31 -0.55
C VAL A 285 9.67 -9.63 -2.05
N VAL A 286 10.11 -8.67 -2.87
CA VAL A 286 10.20 -8.85 -4.32
C VAL A 286 11.24 -9.91 -4.67
N GLU A 287 12.43 -9.86 -4.08
CA GLU A 287 13.48 -10.88 -4.27
C GLU A 287 12.96 -12.27 -3.89
N TYR A 288 12.36 -12.40 -2.70
CA TYR A 288 11.79 -13.65 -2.23
C TYR A 288 10.77 -14.24 -3.21
N ALA A 289 9.84 -13.42 -3.71
CA ALA A 289 8.80 -13.86 -4.63
C ALA A 289 9.37 -14.20 -6.01
N LEU A 290 10.31 -13.40 -6.54
CA LEU A 290 10.98 -13.66 -7.80
C LEU A 290 11.91 -14.86 -7.76
N GLU A 291 12.42 -15.29 -6.60
CA GLU A 291 13.18 -16.53 -6.48
C GLU A 291 12.27 -17.76 -6.52
N ARG A 292 11.09 -17.68 -5.88
CA ARG A 292 10.22 -18.83 -5.59
C ARG A 292 9.03 -19.00 -6.52
N THR A 293 8.66 -17.97 -7.28
CA THR A 293 7.53 -18.06 -8.20
C THR A 293 7.76 -19.14 -9.25
N ARG A 294 6.76 -19.96 -9.52
CA ARG A 294 6.85 -20.96 -10.60
C ARG A 294 6.64 -20.34 -11.97
N CYS A 295 6.06 -19.15 -12.05
CA CYS A 295 5.78 -18.48 -13.31
C CYS A 295 7.04 -17.84 -13.90
N HIS A 296 7.08 -17.73 -15.23
CA HIS A 296 8.08 -16.91 -15.90
C HIS A 296 7.60 -15.45 -15.88
N ILE A 297 8.33 -14.61 -15.13
CA ILE A 297 7.97 -13.22 -14.86
C ILE A 297 9.08 -12.31 -15.36
N GLU A 298 8.70 -11.29 -16.12
CA GLU A 298 9.58 -10.18 -16.47
C GLU A 298 9.25 -8.97 -15.60
N ARG A 299 10.29 -8.33 -15.06
CA ARG A 299 10.12 -7.07 -14.34
C ARG A 299 9.92 -5.96 -15.36
N ARG A 300 8.85 -5.18 -15.17
CA ARG A 300 8.59 -3.99 -15.99
C ARG A 300 9.36 -2.80 -15.44
N LYS A 301 9.77 -1.91 -16.34
CA LYS A 301 10.29 -0.60 -15.94
C LYS A 301 9.20 0.11 -15.13
N THR A 302 9.47 0.36 -13.85
CA THR A 302 8.55 1.04 -12.95
C THR A 302 9.09 2.45 -12.76
N GLU A 303 8.42 3.44 -13.35
CA GLU A 303 8.75 4.85 -13.21
C GLU A 303 7.47 5.58 -12.80
N LEU A 304 7.57 6.34 -11.71
CA LEU A 304 6.49 7.19 -11.22
C LEU A 304 6.89 8.65 -11.43
N ARG A 305 5.91 9.54 -11.49
CA ARG A 305 6.15 11.00 -11.65
C ARG A 305 6.97 11.60 -10.50
N LEU A 306 6.88 11.00 -9.31
CA LEU A 306 7.61 11.41 -8.11
C LEU A 306 8.42 10.24 -7.56
N GLY A 307 9.44 10.55 -6.77
CA GLY A 307 10.25 9.57 -6.07
C GLY A 307 11.54 9.21 -6.79
N GLU A 308 12.11 8.06 -6.44
CA GLU A 308 13.41 7.61 -6.92
C GLU A 308 13.42 6.11 -7.25
N ALA A 309 14.30 5.74 -8.18
CA ALA A 309 14.51 4.35 -8.55
C ALA A 309 15.15 3.57 -7.40
N THR A 310 14.75 2.31 -7.27
CA THR A 310 15.40 1.30 -6.43
C THR A 310 15.89 0.14 -7.29
N LYS A 311 16.59 -0.83 -6.70
CA LYS A 311 17.08 -2.01 -7.43
C LYS A 311 15.97 -2.77 -8.16
N LEU A 312 14.79 -2.91 -7.55
CA LEU A 312 13.71 -3.77 -8.06
C LEU A 312 12.37 -3.03 -8.23
N GLY A 313 12.35 -1.71 -8.11
CA GLY A 313 11.11 -0.95 -8.19
C GLY A 313 11.37 0.55 -8.09
N TRP A 314 10.37 1.29 -7.63
CA TRP A 314 10.42 2.73 -7.44
C TRP A 314 9.84 3.09 -6.07
N ILE A 315 10.35 4.14 -5.43
CA ILE A 315 9.85 4.57 -4.12
C ILE A 315 9.61 6.07 -4.08
N VAL A 316 8.41 6.44 -3.65
CA VAL A 316 8.07 7.80 -3.25
C VAL A 316 8.36 7.92 -1.76
N LEU A 317 9.33 8.77 -1.40
CA LEU A 317 9.64 9.09 -0.01
C LEU A 317 9.35 10.58 0.25
N PRO A 318 8.72 10.92 1.38
CA PRO A 318 8.22 12.27 1.61
C PRO A 318 9.30 13.34 1.73
N ASP A 319 10.57 12.96 1.95
CA ASP A 319 11.71 13.89 1.98
C ASP A 319 12.31 14.19 0.60
N LYS A 320 11.86 13.49 -0.44
CA LYS A 320 12.34 13.62 -1.82
C LYS A 320 11.23 14.04 -2.78
N CYS A 321 10.28 14.83 -2.30
CA CYS A 321 9.17 15.36 -3.10
C CYS A 321 9.05 16.89 -2.94
N PRO A 322 9.99 17.69 -3.48
CA PRO A 322 9.91 19.15 -3.40
C PRO A 322 8.63 19.65 -4.08
N GLY A 323 7.82 20.47 -3.39
CA GLY A 323 6.53 20.94 -3.89
C GLY A 323 5.38 19.92 -3.82
N HIS A 324 5.66 18.72 -3.31
CA HIS A 324 4.70 17.64 -3.06
C HIS A 324 4.92 17.07 -1.65
N GLU A 325 5.23 17.96 -0.69
CA GLU A 325 5.57 17.60 0.67
C GLU A 325 4.46 16.76 1.31
N GLY A 326 4.82 15.60 1.86
CA GLY A 326 3.87 14.70 2.51
C GLY A 326 3.34 13.56 1.63
N SER A 327 3.72 13.49 0.34
CA SER A 327 3.43 12.34 -0.53
C SER A 327 4.12 11.06 -0.04
N GLY A 328 3.44 9.92 -0.13
CA GLY A 328 3.98 8.65 0.34
C GLY A 328 4.19 8.57 1.86
N PRO A 329 4.98 7.62 2.37
CA PRO A 329 5.83 6.70 1.60
C PRO A 329 5.04 5.70 0.77
N MET A 330 5.55 5.37 -0.42
CA MET A 330 4.96 4.36 -1.28
C MET A 330 6.03 3.69 -2.15
N TYR A 331 6.23 2.39 -1.96
CA TYR A 331 7.04 1.57 -2.86
C TYR A 331 6.15 0.92 -3.92
N CYS A 332 6.70 0.72 -5.12
CA CYS A 332 6.04 0.06 -6.24
C CYS A 332 7.02 -0.85 -7.01
N SER A 333 6.54 -2.03 -7.42
CA SER A 333 7.19 -2.85 -8.44
C SER A 333 6.15 -3.45 -9.37
N SER A 334 6.39 -3.36 -10.68
CA SER A 334 5.50 -3.87 -11.72
C SER A 334 6.12 -5.08 -12.44
N PHE A 335 5.29 -6.07 -12.74
CA PHE A 335 5.67 -7.34 -13.33
C PHE A 335 4.74 -7.72 -14.48
N LEU A 336 5.29 -8.32 -15.53
CA LEU A 336 4.57 -8.96 -16.63
C LEU A 336 4.71 -10.47 -16.49
N LYS A 337 3.60 -11.21 -16.52
CA LYS A 337 3.67 -12.67 -16.62
C LYS A 337 3.85 -13.08 -18.07
N VAL A 338 5.00 -13.68 -18.38
CA VAL A 338 5.34 -14.12 -19.74
C VAL A 338 4.91 -15.55 -20.01
N ALA A 339 4.99 -16.43 -19.00
CA ALA A 339 4.49 -17.79 -19.10
C ALA A 339 4.03 -18.35 -17.75
N SER A 340 3.15 -19.35 -17.80
CA SER A 340 2.61 -20.03 -16.61
C SER A 340 3.70 -20.72 -15.78
N GLN A 341 4.77 -21.18 -16.42
CA GLN A 341 5.90 -21.85 -15.80
C GLN A 341 7.22 -21.24 -16.27
N ARG A 342 8.28 -21.33 -15.45
CA ARG A 342 9.65 -20.99 -15.85
C ARG A 342 10.14 -21.95 -16.94
N PRO A 343 11.04 -21.48 -17.82
CA PRO A 343 11.81 -22.40 -18.64
C PRO A 343 12.51 -23.41 -17.74
N LEU A 344 12.48 -24.69 -18.10
CA LEU A 344 13.34 -25.69 -17.48
C LEU A 344 14.79 -25.24 -17.70
N SER A 345 15.55 -25.06 -16.64
CA SER A 345 17.00 -24.92 -16.76
C SER A 345 17.57 -26.24 -17.25
N GLU A 346 18.53 -26.20 -18.17
CA GLU A 346 19.26 -27.38 -18.70
C GLU A 346 19.94 -28.22 -17.60
N SER A 347 19.95 -27.76 -16.34
CA SER A 347 20.47 -28.48 -15.17
C SER A 347 19.50 -29.48 -14.54
N ASP A 348 18.20 -29.44 -14.88
CA ASP A 348 17.18 -30.24 -14.20
C ASP A 348 16.77 -31.49 -14.99
N SER A 349 17.34 -31.70 -16.18
CA SER A 349 17.08 -32.86 -17.04
C SER A 349 17.89 -34.12 -16.68
N ASP A 350 18.84 -34.03 -15.74
CA ASP A 350 19.81 -35.11 -15.46
C ASP A 350 19.45 -36.02 -14.25
N SER A 351 18.18 -36.05 -13.82
CA SER A 351 17.78 -36.85 -12.64
C SER A 351 16.59 -37.79 -12.84
N SER A 352 16.27 -38.21 -14.08
CA SER A 352 15.15 -39.14 -14.31
C SER A 352 15.33 -40.16 -15.44
N SER A 353 16.51 -40.77 -15.58
CA SER A 353 16.68 -41.91 -16.50
C SER A 353 17.72 -42.95 -16.07
N GLU A 354 17.75 -43.31 -14.80
CA GLU A 354 18.38 -44.57 -14.35
C GLU A 354 17.40 -45.25 -13.40
N ASP A 355 16.60 -46.17 -13.91
CA ASP A 355 16.00 -47.31 -13.19
C ASP A 355 14.95 -48.00 -14.08
N GLU A 356 15.37 -48.59 -15.21
CA GLU A 356 14.74 -49.79 -15.80
C GLU A 356 15.80 -50.46 -16.69
N ASP A 357 16.55 -51.42 -16.12
CA ASP A 357 17.07 -52.63 -16.78
C ASP A 357 18.13 -53.30 -15.88
N GLU A 358 17.70 -54.23 -15.00
CA GLU A 358 18.33 -55.54 -14.75
C GLU A 358 17.45 -56.48 -13.90
#